data_AF-A0A4Z0MNI4-F1
#
_entry.id   AF-A0A4Z0MNI4-F1
#
_cell.length_a   1.000
_cell.length_b   1.000
_cell.length_c   1.000
_cell.angle_alpha   90.00
_cell.angle_beta   90.00
_cell.angle_gamma   90.00
#
_symmetry.space_group_name_H-M   'P 1'
#
loop_
_entity.id
_entity.type
_entity.pdbx_description
1 polymer ?
#
loop_
_entity_poly.entity_id
_entity_poly.type
_entity_poly.pdbx_seq_one_letter_code
_entity_poly.pdbx_strand_id
1 'polypeptide(L)'
;MTPELPQDAESPIDYSNIPLHERPPIERRIAEFKDKIQVLQYNPVIEQLHYLGKGHQIELFWGERYQESRCLTTPIKGGYSYGLRIKSIPVTGDNKEIVFDILHEMGHAFDPQKLPQVFTDEERQTPEYQELVRGREIRAWQWADREFERHSELHLDRGYYRAYRNFCLCTYGIDLNRYAGAKPINF
;
A
#
# COMPACT_ATOMS: atom_id res chain seq x y z
N MET A 1 -33.09 17.92 0.51
CA MET A 1 -33.03 17.12 1.73
C MET A 1 -31.84 16.20 1.59
N THR A 2 -30.73 16.55 2.22
CA THR A 2 -29.53 15.70 2.26
C THR A 2 -29.81 14.62 3.31
N PRO A 3 -29.67 13.32 3.02
CA PRO A 3 -29.86 12.31 4.03
C PRO A 3 -28.76 12.45 5.08
N GLU A 4 -29.15 12.59 6.34
CA GLU A 4 -28.23 12.56 7.48
C GLU A 4 -27.62 11.15 7.56
N LEU A 5 -26.29 11.08 7.53
CA LEU A 5 -25.55 9.85 7.80
C LEU A 5 -25.82 9.40 9.25
N PRO A 6 -25.98 8.09 9.51
CA PRO A 6 -26.21 7.58 10.87
C PRO A 6 -25.08 8.01 11.81
N GLN A 7 -25.44 8.60 12.95
CA GLN A 7 -24.49 9.09 13.96
C GLN A 7 -23.78 7.97 14.76
N ASP A 8 -24.06 6.71 14.44
CA ASP A 8 -23.58 5.53 15.19
C ASP A 8 -22.57 4.67 14.42
N ALA A 9 -21.99 5.18 13.32
CA ALA A 9 -20.82 4.51 12.75
C ALA A 9 -19.65 4.67 13.75
N GLU A 10 -19.34 3.60 14.48
CA GLU A 10 -18.13 3.52 15.30
C GLU A 10 -16.96 4.10 14.49
N SER A 11 -16.33 5.15 15.02
CA SER A 11 -15.15 5.74 14.39
C SER A 11 -14.13 4.63 14.15
N PRO A 12 -13.56 4.48 12.94
CA PRO A 12 -12.58 3.43 12.69
C PRO A 12 -11.39 3.63 13.60
N ILE A 13 -10.99 2.52 14.20
CA ILE A 13 -9.90 2.48 15.14
C ILE A 13 -8.59 2.60 14.35
N ASP A 14 -7.78 3.62 14.63
CA ASP A 14 -6.40 3.71 14.13
C ASP A 14 -5.52 2.71 14.88
N TYR A 15 -5.39 1.51 14.33
CA TYR A 15 -4.64 0.40 14.93
C TYR A 15 -3.12 0.59 14.95
N SER A 16 -2.60 1.62 14.28
CA SER A 16 -1.16 1.82 14.15
C SER A 16 -0.46 2.14 15.48
N ASN A 17 -1.21 2.67 16.46
CA ASN A 17 -0.72 2.97 17.81
C ASN A 17 -1.16 1.93 18.86
N ILE A 18 -1.88 0.88 18.44
CA ILE A 18 -2.41 -0.13 19.34
C ILE A 18 -1.37 -1.25 19.54
N PRO A 19 -1.07 -1.67 20.78
CA PRO A 19 -0.20 -2.81 21.06
C PRO A 19 -0.66 -4.07 20.30
N LEU A 20 0.30 -4.90 19.86
CA LEU A 20 0.01 -6.08 19.03
C LEU A 20 -1.08 -7.01 19.60
N HIS A 21 -1.15 -7.15 20.93
CA HIS A 21 -2.11 -8.01 21.62
C HIS A 21 -3.53 -7.40 21.73
N GLU A 22 -3.67 -6.10 21.46
CA GLU A 22 -4.94 -5.37 21.43
C GLU A 22 -5.45 -5.16 19.99
N ARG A 23 -4.67 -5.59 18.99
CA ARG A 23 -5.06 -5.49 17.57
C ARG A 23 -6.14 -6.53 17.24
N PRO A 24 -7.10 -6.19 16.37
CA PRO A 24 -8.15 -7.09 15.97
C PRO A 24 -7.58 -8.32 15.24
N PRO A 25 -8.25 -9.47 15.33
CA PRO A 25 -7.90 -10.64 14.54
C PRO A 25 -7.79 -10.32 13.05
N ILE A 26 -6.92 -11.04 12.34
CA ILE A 26 -6.70 -10.84 10.90
C ILE A 26 -8.00 -11.01 10.10
N GLU A 27 -8.89 -11.90 10.54
CA GLU A 27 -10.18 -12.17 9.92
C GLU A 27 -11.10 -10.93 9.96
N ARG A 28 -11.07 -10.17 11.08
CA ARG A 28 -11.83 -8.92 11.20
C ARG A 28 -11.27 -7.85 10.25
N ARG A 29 -9.96 -7.72 10.15
CA ARG A 29 -9.31 -6.77 9.24
C ARG A 29 -9.59 -7.11 7.77
N ILE A 30 -9.52 -8.38 7.40
CA ILE A 30 -9.90 -8.85 6.06
C ILE A 30 -11.35 -8.46 5.77
N ALA A 31 -12.28 -8.68 6.71
CA ALA A 31 -13.68 -8.33 6.53
C ALA A 31 -13.87 -6.81 6.32
N GLU A 32 -13.16 -5.97 7.09
CA GLU A 32 -13.17 -4.51 6.94
C GLU A 32 -12.71 -4.08 5.54
N PHE A 33 -11.60 -4.64 5.03
CA PHE A 33 -11.14 -4.33 3.67
C PHE A 33 -12.13 -4.77 2.59
N LYS A 34 -12.73 -5.96 2.72
CA LYS A 34 -13.74 -6.44 1.76
C LYS A 34 -14.99 -5.56 1.75
N ASP A 35 -15.48 -5.18 2.92
CA ASP A 35 -16.64 -4.30 3.08
C ASP A 35 -16.40 -2.91 2.47
N LYS A 36 -15.18 -2.38 2.57
CA LYS A 36 -14.83 -1.07 2.01
C LYS A 36 -14.56 -1.12 0.52
N ILE A 37 -13.87 -2.15 0.02
CA ILE A 37 -13.52 -2.25 -1.39
C ILE A 37 -14.77 -2.56 -2.23
N GLN A 38 -15.69 -3.41 -1.75
CA GLN A 38 -16.96 -3.76 -2.42
C GLN A 38 -16.82 -4.32 -3.85
N VAL A 39 -15.64 -4.80 -4.21
CA VAL A 39 -15.36 -5.45 -5.49
C VAL A 39 -15.18 -6.94 -5.19
N LEU A 40 -16.29 -7.70 -5.27
CA LEU A 40 -16.35 -9.09 -4.82
C LEU A 40 -15.26 -9.99 -5.42
N GLN A 41 -14.91 -9.76 -6.69
CA GLN A 41 -13.85 -10.50 -7.37
C GLN A 41 -12.47 -10.33 -6.71
N TYR A 42 -12.23 -9.26 -5.94
CA TYR A 42 -10.98 -9.01 -5.24
C TYR A 42 -10.91 -9.65 -3.84
N ASN A 43 -12.01 -10.22 -3.33
CA ASN A 43 -12.02 -10.85 -2.00
C ASN A 43 -10.92 -11.89 -1.79
N PRO A 44 -10.62 -12.80 -2.75
CA PRO A 44 -9.51 -13.74 -2.62
C PRO A 44 -8.15 -13.04 -2.57
N VAL A 45 -7.96 -11.97 -3.34
CA VAL A 45 -6.73 -11.19 -3.36
C VAL A 45 -6.50 -10.49 -2.02
N ILE A 46 -7.54 -9.86 -1.47
CA ILE A 46 -7.48 -9.19 -0.16
C ILE A 46 -7.05 -10.19 0.93
N GLU A 47 -7.64 -11.39 0.96
CA GLU A 47 -7.26 -12.45 1.90
C GLU A 47 -5.79 -12.86 1.73
N GLN A 48 -5.38 -13.17 0.49
CA GLN A 48 -4.03 -13.63 0.18
C GLN A 48 -2.98 -12.59 0.59
N LEU A 49 -3.22 -11.30 0.33
CA LEU A 49 -2.32 -10.21 0.70
C LEU A 49 -2.20 -10.06 2.23
N HIS A 50 -3.30 -10.19 2.97
CA HIS A 50 -3.27 -10.16 4.44
C HIS A 50 -2.47 -11.34 5.02
N TYR A 51 -2.68 -12.56 4.51
CA TYR A 51 -1.94 -13.73 4.99
C TYR A 51 -0.46 -13.71 4.58
N LEU A 52 -0.16 -13.24 3.37
CA LEU A 52 1.22 -12.99 2.93
C LEU A 52 1.91 -12.00 3.86
N GLY A 53 1.23 -10.90 4.20
CA GLY A 53 1.74 -9.90 5.13
C GLY A 53 2.02 -10.45 6.51
N LYS A 54 1.08 -11.22 7.08
CA LYS A 54 1.24 -11.87 8.40
C LYS A 54 2.49 -12.75 8.46
N GLY A 55 2.79 -13.50 7.39
CA GLY A 55 3.99 -14.33 7.29
C GLY A 55 5.32 -13.55 7.31
N HIS A 56 5.27 -12.24 7.06
CA HIS A 56 6.43 -11.34 6.95
C HIS A 56 6.41 -10.19 7.97
N GLN A 57 5.61 -10.30 9.04
CA GLN A 57 5.46 -9.25 10.06
C GLN A 57 4.95 -7.91 9.49
N ILE A 58 4.14 -8.00 8.43
CA ILE A 58 3.46 -6.87 7.79
C ILE A 58 1.99 -6.91 8.19
N GLU A 59 1.48 -5.79 8.65
CA GLU A 59 0.09 -5.65 9.06
C GLU A 59 -0.60 -4.55 8.26
N LEU A 60 -1.76 -4.88 7.69
CA LEU A 60 -2.58 -3.94 6.95
C LEU A 60 -3.59 -3.30 7.89
N PHE A 61 -3.74 -1.99 7.77
CA PHE A 61 -4.63 -1.18 8.57
C PHE A 61 -5.42 -0.24 7.67
N TRP A 62 -6.74 -0.31 7.80
CA TRP A 62 -7.64 0.67 7.24
C TRP A 62 -7.67 1.91 8.13
N GLY A 63 -7.77 3.10 7.53
CA GLY A 63 -8.09 4.30 8.30
C GLY A 63 -8.88 5.31 7.49
N GLU A 64 -10.07 5.65 7.98
CA GLU A 64 -10.93 6.64 7.30
C GLU A 64 -10.36 8.06 7.29
N ARG A 65 -9.35 8.33 8.13
CA ARG A 65 -8.71 9.64 8.27
C ARG A 65 -7.38 9.75 7.53
N TYR A 66 -6.90 8.69 6.91
CA TYR A 66 -5.62 8.74 6.21
C TYR A 66 -5.79 9.43 4.87
N GLN A 67 -5.05 10.53 4.66
CA GLN A 67 -5.04 11.26 3.40
C GLN A 67 -4.19 10.55 2.33
N GLU A 68 -3.29 9.68 2.74
CA GLU A 68 -2.37 8.93 1.89
C GLU A 68 -2.18 7.51 2.44
N SER A 69 -1.93 6.57 1.53
CA SER A 69 -1.44 5.24 1.89
C SER A 69 0.04 5.34 2.27
N ARG A 70 0.49 4.55 3.24
CA ARG A 70 1.87 4.59 3.74
C ARG A 70 2.31 3.29 4.43
N CYS A 71 3.49 2.84 4.07
CA CYS A 71 4.24 1.79 4.74
C CYS A 71 5.08 2.37 5.89
N LEU A 72 4.67 2.10 7.12
CA LEU A 72 5.43 2.38 8.33
C LEU A 72 6.40 1.24 8.62
N THR A 73 7.64 1.57 8.99
CA THR A 73 8.68 0.58 9.29
C THR A 73 9.14 0.75 10.74
N THR A 74 9.08 -0.31 11.53
CA THR A 74 9.49 -0.30 12.94
C THR A 74 10.63 -1.30 13.15
N PRO A 75 11.81 -0.86 13.61
CA PRO A 75 12.89 -1.78 13.97
C PRO A 75 12.49 -2.69 15.14
N ILE A 76 12.81 -3.98 15.04
CA ILE A 76 12.59 -4.97 16.10
C ILE A 76 13.84 -5.86 16.27
N LYS A 77 13.88 -6.67 17.33
CA LYS A 77 14.97 -7.63 17.52
C LYS A 77 14.98 -8.65 16.37
N GLY A 78 16.01 -8.59 15.53
CA GLY A 78 16.20 -9.52 14.41
C GLY A 78 15.59 -9.08 13.07
N GLY A 79 15.11 -7.84 12.94
CA GLY A 79 14.61 -7.34 11.66
C GLY A 79 13.72 -6.10 11.80
N TYR A 80 12.66 -6.06 10.99
CA TYR A 80 11.69 -4.97 10.94
C TYR A 80 10.28 -5.55 10.94
N SER A 81 9.35 -4.85 11.58
CA SER A 81 7.92 -5.03 11.36
C SER A 81 7.37 -3.86 10.56
N TYR A 82 6.26 -4.11 9.85
CA TYR A 82 5.65 -3.13 8.96
C TYR A 82 4.17 -2.93 9.28
N GLY A 83 3.74 -1.67 9.26
CA GLY A 83 2.33 -1.30 9.31
C GLY A 83 1.95 -0.55 8.05
N LEU A 84 1.05 -1.12 7.24
CA LEU A 84 0.56 -0.50 6.02
C LEU A 84 -0.73 0.22 6.34
N ARG A 85 -0.69 1.55 6.36
CA ARG A 85 -1.87 2.39 6.44
C ARG A 85 -2.41 2.58 5.04
N ILE A 86 -3.67 2.26 4.80
CA ILE A 86 -4.31 2.40 3.49
C ILE A 86 -5.37 3.48 3.57
N LYS A 87 -5.30 4.47 2.65
CA LYS A 87 -6.27 5.56 2.60
C LYS A 87 -7.67 5.05 2.28
N SER A 88 -8.66 5.80 2.77
CA SER A 88 -10.07 5.46 2.59
C SER A 88 -10.71 6.04 1.34
N ILE A 89 -10.10 7.08 0.78
CA ILE A 89 -10.65 7.82 -0.35
C ILE A 89 -9.72 7.59 -1.56
N PRO A 90 -10.18 6.84 -2.57
CA PRO A 90 -9.46 6.70 -3.83
C PRO A 90 -9.26 8.05 -4.54
N VAL A 91 -8.19 8.17 -5.31
CA VAL A 91 -7.86 9.36 -6.11
C VAL A 91 -8.97 9.64 -7.12
N THR A 92 -9.44 8.62 -7.84
CA THR A 92 -10.49 8.79 -8.85
C THR A 92 -11.89 8.43 -8.36
N GLY A 93 -12.02 8.04 -7.09
CA GLY A 93 -13.25 7.58 -6.47
C GLY A 93 -13.60 6.11 -6.73
N ASP A 94 -12.78 5.36 -7.48
CA ASP A 94 -12.97 3.91 -7.66
C ASP A 94 -12.26 3.12 -6.55
N ASN A 95 -13.03 2.35 -5.79
CA ASN A 95 -12.53 1.55 -4.67
C ASN A 95 -11.51 0.47 -5.08
N LYS A 96 -11.38 0.14 -6.37
CA LYS A 96 -10.34 -0.77 -6.86
C LYS A 96 -8.92 -0.27 -6.57
N GLU A 97 -8.73 1.05 -6.53
CA GLU A 97 -7.43 1.66 -6.25
C GLU A 97 -6.89 1.26 -4.88
N ILE A 98 -7.76 0.96 -3.91
CA ILE A 98 -7.37 0.51 -2.58
C ILE A 98 -6.53 -0.77 -2.66
N VAL A 99 -6.91 -1.74 -3.52
CA VAL A 99 -6.10 -2.95 -3.72
C VAL A 99 -4.77 -2.62 -4.37
N PHE A 100 -4.75 -1.66 -5.30
CA PHE A 100 -3.52 -1.25 -5.96
C PHE A 100 -2.55 -0.57 -4.99
N ASP A 101 -3.08 0.24 -4.07
CA ASP A 101 -2.32 0.82 -2.98
C ASP A 101 -1.79 -0.25 -2.02
N ILE A 102 -2.60 -1.25 -1.65
CA ILE A 102 -2.11 -2.36 -0.83
C ILE A 102 -0.91 -3.04 -1.51
N LEU A 103 -1.00 -3.32 -2.81
CA LEU A 103 0.10 -3.93 -3.56
C LEU A 103 1.36 -3.05 -3.55
N HIS A 104 1.22 -1.74 -3.78
CA HIS A 104 2.34 -0.80 -3.76
C HIS A 104 2.98 -0.67 -2.37
N GLU A 105 2.18 -0.52 -1.32
CA GLU A 105 2.65 -0.40 0.06
C GLU A 105 3.30 -1.69 0.57
N MET A 106 2.80 -2.85 0.15
CA MET A 106 3.49 -4.12 0.38
C MET A 106 4.82 -4.15 -0.36
N GLY A 107 4.90 -3.62 -1.58
CA GLY A 107 6.17 -3.45 -2.30
C GLY A 107 7.22 -2.70 -1.50
N HIS A 108 6.85 -1.68 -0.71
CA HIS A 108 7.78 -1.01 0.21
C HIS A 108 8.24 -1.90 1.37
N ALA A 109 7.34 -2.71 1.93
CA ALA A 109 7.67 -3.67 2.97
C ALA A 109 8.59 -4.80 2.45
N PHE A 110 8.48 -5.16 1.18
CA PHE A 110 9.35 -6.15 0.52
C PHE A 110 10.59 -5.56 -0.18
N ASP A 111 10.77 -4.23 -0.21
CA ASP A 111 11.96 -3.62 -0.83
C ASP A 111 13.24 -4.04 -0.09
N PRO A 112 14.21 -4.73 -0.72
CA PRO A 112 15.46 -5.13 -0.08
C PRO A 112 16.37 -3.93 0.24
N GLN A 113 16.18 -2.81 -0.46
CA GLN A 113 16.95 -1.58 -0.25
C GLN A 113 16.12 -0.58 0.55
N LYS A 114 16.04 -0.79 1.87
CA LYS A 114 15.33 0.13 2.77
C LYS A 114 15.96 1.51 2.74
N LEU A 115 15.11 2.54 2.67
CA LEU A 115 15.57 3.90 2.93
C LEU A 115 16.07 3.99 4.38
N PRO A 116 17.23 4.61 4.62
CA PRO A 116 17.65 4.97 5.96
C PRO A 116 16.55 5.77 6.67
N GLN A 117 16.28 5.44 7.94
CA GLN A 117 15.21 6.10 8.70
C GLN A 117 15.61 7.49 9.20
N VAL A 118 16.90 7.82 9.17
CA VAL A 118 17.43 9.07 9.69
C VAL A 118 18.03 9.84 8.53
N PHE A 119 17.30 10.85 8.08
CA PHE A 119 17.78 11.92 7.22
C PHE A 119 17.37 13.24 7.87
N THR A 120 18.30 14.17 7.95
CA THR A 120 18.07 15.58 8.29
C THR A 120 17.16 16.24 7.27
N ASP A 121 16.54 17.37 7.65
CA ASP A 121 15.69 18.12 6.73
C ASP A 121 16.49 18.64 5.52
N GLU A 122 17.76 19.00 5.72
CA GLU A 122 18.67 19.39 4.64
C GLU A 122 18.95 18.23 3.67
N GLU A 123 19.25 17.04 4.18
CA GLU A 123 19.49 15.86 3.33
C GLU A 123 18.27 15.51 2.48
N ARG A 124 17.05 15.69 3.02
CA ARG A 124 15.81 15.43 2.29
C ARG A 124 15.56 16.36 1.10
N GLN A 125 16.24 17.51 1.06
CA GLN A 125 16.12 18.47 -0.04
C GLN A 125 17.15 18.20 -1.16
N THR A 126 18.08 17.28 -0.95
CA THR A 126 19.14 16.98 -1.93
C THR A 126 18.60 16.19 -3.14
N PRO A 127 19.16 16.42 -4.35
CA PRO A 127 18.86 15.58 -5.52
C PRO A 127 19.13 14.09 -5.28
N GLU A 128 20.17 13.76 -4.52
CA GLU A 128 20.57 12.39 -4.18
C GLU A 128 19.47 11.69 -3.37
N TYR A 129 18.92 12.35 -2.37
CA TYR A 129 17.78 11.82 -1.61
C TYR A 129 16.54 11.63 -2.50
N GLN A 130 16.25 12.59 -3.38
CA GLN A 130 15.13 12.47 -4.32
C GLN A 130 15.30 11.26 -5.26
N GLU A 131 16.51 11.00 -5.76
CA GLU A 131 16.80 9.82 -6.57
C GLU A 131 16.65 8.51 -5.78
N LEU A 132 17.06 8.48 -4.50
CA LEU A 132 16.82 7.32 -3.63
C LEU A 132 15.32 7.05 -3.43
N VAL A 133 14.53 8.10 -3.20
CA VAL A 133 13.06 7.99 -3.09
C VAL A 133 12.47 7.48 -4.40
N ARG A 134 12.80 8.07 -5.55
CA ARG A 134 12.36 7.60 -6.87
C ARG A 134 12.70 6.13 -7.10
N GLY A 135 13.92 5.73 -6.77
CA GLY A 135 14.36 4.34 -6.89
C GLY A 135 13.54 3.37 -6.04
N ARG A 136 13.22 3.76 -4.80
CA ARG A 136 12.33 2.99 -3.91
C ARG A 136 10.91 2.86 -4.48
N GLU A 137 10.33 3.95 -4.98
CA GLU A 137 8.99 3.93 -5.58
C GLU A 137 8.93 3.01 -6.80
N ILE A 138 9.95 3.06 -7.66
CA ILE A 138 10.07 2.16 -8.82
C ILE A 138 10.09 0.69 -8.37
N ARG A 139 10.92 0.34 -7.38
CA ARG A 139 11.03 -1.05 -6.90
C ARG A 139 9.74 -1.54 -6.24
N ALA A 140 9.06 -0.68 -5.49
CA ALA A 140 7.78 -1.00 -4.88
C ALA A 140 6.71 -1.30 -5.93
N TRP A 141 6.61 -0.46 -6.97
CA TRP A 141 5.71 -0.71 -8.09
C TRP A 141 6.11 -1.92 -8.93
N GLN A 142 7.41 -2.22 -9.09
CA GLN A 142 7.85 -3.45 -9.75
C GLN A 142 7.44 -4.71 -8.96
N TRP A 143 7.45 -4.64 -7.63
CA TRP A 143 6.92 -5.71 -6.78
C TRP A 143 5.40 -5.83 -6.95
N ALA A 144 4.69 -4.71 -6.90
CA ALA A 144 3.25 -4.65 -7.10
C ALA A 144 2.83 -5.21 -8.46
N ASP A 145 3.58 -4.89 -9.52
CA ASP A 145 3.35 -5.42 -10.87
C ASP A 145 3.43 -6.95 -10.88
N ARG A 146 4.44 -7.55 -10.23
CA ARG A 146 4.61 -9.01 -10.18
C ARG A 146 3.48 -9.69 -9.40
N GLU A 147 3.08 -9.12 -8.27
CA GLU A 147 1.95 -9.67 -7.52
C GLU A 147 0.64 -9.48 -8.27
N PHE A 148 0.42 -8.33 -8.92
CA PHE A 148 -0.75 -8.10 -9.78
C PHE A 148 -0.90 -9.21 -10.84
N GLU A 149 0.20 -9.58 -11.50
CA GLU A 149 0.18 -10.65 -12.50
C GLU A 149 -0.15 -12.03 -11.92
N ARG A 150 0.17 -12.30 -10.64
CA ARG A 150 -0.13 -13.57 -9.97
C ARG A 150 -1.61 -13.74 -9.64
N HIS A 151 -2.36 -12.64 -9.53
CA HIS A 151 -3.79 -12.65 -9.19
C HIS A 151 -4.64 -12.48 -10.45
N SER A 152 -5.11 -13.60 -11.00
CA SER A 152 -5.97 -13.63 -12.20
C SER A 152 -7.23 -12.76 -12.07
N GLU A 153 -7.74 -12.61 -10.85
CA GLU A 153 -8.88 -11.81 -10.46
C GLU A 153 -8.71 -10.33 -10.76
N LEU A 154 -7.46 -9.85 -10.83
CA LEU A 154 -7.14 -8.45 -11.12
C LEU A 154 -7.01 -8.18 -12.63
N HIS A 155 -6.88 -9.21 -13.48
CA HIS A 155 -6.45 -9.03 -14.88
C HIS A 155 -7.44 -8.26 -15.74
N LEU A 156 -8.73 -8.30 -15.41
CA LEU A 156 -9.77 -7.50 -16.07
C LEU A 156 -9.51 -5.99 -15.92
N ASP A 157 -8.86 -5.60 -14.83
CA ASP A 157 -8.57 -4.20 -14.50
C ASP A 157 -7.13 -3.79 -14.85
N ARG A 158 -6.40 -4.60 -15.64
CA ARG A 158 -5.01 -4.33 -16.04
C ARG A 158 -4.80 -2.96 -16.66
N GLY A 159 -5.70 -2.53 -17.54
CA GLY A 159 -5.62 -1.21 -18.17
C GLY A 159 -5.73 -0.08 -17.14
N TYR A 160 -6.67 -0.23 -16.21
CA TYR A 160 -6.93 0.74 -15.14
C TYR A 160 -5.79 0.77 -14.11
N TYR A 161 -5.30 -0.40 -13.70
CA TYR A 161 -4.11 -0.53 -12.84
C TYR A 161 -2.89 0.18 -13.43
N ARG A 162 -2.58 -0.03 -14.72
CA ARG A 162 -1.45 0.62 -15.38
C ARG A 162 -1.62 2.14 -15.42
N ALA A 163 -2.83 2.64 -15.67
CA ALA A 163 -3.11 4.06 -15.66
C ALA A 163 -2.91 4.66 -14.25
N TYR A 164 -3.44 4.00 -13.22
CA TYR A 164 -3.28 4.42 -11.82
C TYR A 164 -1.81 4.42 -11.38
N ARG A 165 -1.09 3.31 -11.61
CA ARG A 165 0.34 3.20 -11.32
C ARG A 165 1.15 4.31 -11.99
N ASN A 166 0.91 4.55 -13.28
CA ASN A 166 1.62 5.58 -14.03
C ASN A 166 1.32 6.98 -13.48
N PHE A 167 0.06 7.25 -13.09
CA PHE A 167 -0.31 8.47 -12.39
C PHE A 167 0.48 8.62 -11.09
N CYS A 168 0.56 7.58 -10.26
CA CYS A 168 1.33 7.62 -9.01
C CYS A 168 2.84 7.79 -9.25
N LEU A 169 3.44 7.12 -10.24
CA LEU A 169 4.87 7.30 -10.55
C LEU A 169 5.19 8.74 -10.99
N CYS A 170 4.28 9.39 -11.72
CA CYS A 170 4.45 10.79 -12.14
C CYS A 170 4.52 11.77 -10.98
N THR A 171 3.91 11.49 -9.81
CA THR A 171 3.98 12.39 -8.64
C THR A 171 5.40 12.51 -8.07
N TYR A 172 6.26 11.55 -8.38
CA TYR A 172 7.68 11.54 -7.99
C TYR A 172 8.61 12.08 -9.10
N GLY A 173 8.05 12.57 -10.22
CA GLY A 173 8.82 13.04 -11.37
C GLY A 173 9.52 11.92 -12.15
N ILE A 174 9.00 10.70 -12.11
CA ILE A 174 9.59 9.54 -12.80
C ILE A 174 9.17 9.55 -14.28
N ASP A 175 10.15 9.48 -15.18
CA ASP A 175 9.91 9.30 -16.62
C ASP A 175 9.46 7.85 -16.90
N LEU A 176 8.23 7.70 -17.40
CA LEU A 176 7.62 6.42 -17.70
C LEU A 176 8.34 5.66 -18.83
N ASN A 177 9.05 6.34 -19.74
CA ASN A 177 9.85 5.68 -20.77
C ASN A 177 11.05 4.94 -20.15
N ARG A 178 11.64 5.54 -19.11
CA ARG A 178 12.74 4.94 -18.34
C ARG A 178 12.25 3.79 -17.47
N TYR A 179 11.04 3.90 -16.92
CA TYR A 179 10.40 2.82 -16.16
C TYR A 179 10.05 1.61 -17.04
N ALA A 180 9.43 1.82 -18.20
CA ALA A 180 9.05 0.75 -19.13
C ALA A 180 10.26 -0.03 -19.70
N GLY A 181 11.43 0.60 -19.76
CA GLY A 181 12.69 -0.01 -20.19
C GLY A 181 13.48 -0.72 -19.08
N ALA A 182 13.07 -0.61 -17.81
CA ALA A 182 13.77 -1.23 -16.69
C ALA A 182 13.54 -2.76 -16.71
N LYS A 183 14.62 -3.54 -16.88
CA LYS A 183 14.53 -5.00 -16.72
C LYS A 183 14.08 -5.33 -15.29
N PRO A 184 13.20 -6.32 -15.09
CA PRO A 184 12.85 -6.78 -13.76
C PRO A 184 14.12 -7.19 -13.01
N ILE A 185 14.28 -6.67 -11.79
CA ILE A 185 15.34 -7.10 -10.88
C ILE A 185 14.95 -8.51 -10.43
N ASN A 186 15.78 -9.50 -10.75
CA ASN A 186 15.62 -10.86 -10.23
C ASN A 186 16.00 -10.83 -8.73
N PHE A 187 15.07 -11.30 -7.89
CA PHE A 187 15.25 -11.46 -6.45
C PHE A 187 15.79 -12.86 -6.14
#